data_AF-A0A9P0D1L9-F1
#
_entry.id   AF-A0A9P0D1L9-F1
#
_cell.length_a   1.000
_cell.length_b   1.000
_cell.length_c   1.000
_cell.angle_alpha   90.00
_cell.angle_beta   90.00
_cell.angle_gamma   90.00
#
_symmetry.space_group_name_H-M   'P 1'
#
loop_
_entity.id
_entity.type
_entity.pdbx_description
1 polymer ?
#
loop_
_entity_poly.entity_id
_entity_poly.type
_entity_poly.pdbx_seq_one_letter_code
_entity_poly.pdbx_strand_id
1 'polypeptide(L)'
;MECDSVHATIEKKLKNKNIEIPNDYHRLTEEARQKPFPYEVIAPAFNFFQNFNLNLIYNSIRPGKKAADPMVTQIRALKYEHGLISYILDFDQEFVPLPHRPKTTVPNRIINIKEKV
;
A
#
# COMPACT_ATOMS: atom_id res chain seq x y z
N MET A 1 -15.24 2.66 18.79
CA MET A 1 -14.89 1.40 18.10
C MET A 1 -15.76 1.30 16.84
N GLU A 2 -15.55 2.20 15.88
CA GLU A 2 -16.45 2.38 14.71
C GLU A 2 -16.14 1.43 13.56
N CYS A 3 -14.87 1.05 13.40
CA CYS A 3 -14.46 0.08 12.38
C CYS A 3 -15.14 -1.28 12.60
N ASP A 4 -15.20 -1.73 13.86
CA ASP A 4 -15.77 -3.04 14.21
C ASP A 4 -17.31 -3.07 14.04
N SER A 5 -17.99 -1.94 14.24
CA SER A 5 -19.45 -1.87 14.03
C SER A 5 -19.81 -1.92 12.54
N VAL A 6 -19.00 -1.29 11.67
CA VAL A 6 -19.14 -1.39 10.21
C VAL A 6 -18.88 -2.83 9.76
N HIS A 7 -17.79 -3.43 10.22
CA HIS A 7 -17.42 -4.80 9.88
C HIS A 7 -18.53 -5.79 10.23
N ALA A 8 -19.04 -5.75 11.48
CA ALA A 8 -20.11 -6.62 11.94
C ALA A 8 -21.41 -6.49 11.12
N THR A 9 -21.69 -5.29 10.59
CA THR A 9 -22.88 -5.06 9.76
C THR A 9 -22.75 -5.68 8.38
N ILE A 10 -21.56 -5.56 7.78
CA ILE A 10 -21.25 -6.15 6.47
C ILE A 10 -21.28 -7.68 6.57
N GLU A 11 -20.66 -8.26 7.60
CA GLU A 11 -20.66 -9.72 7.81
C GLU A 11 -22.07 -10.31 7.93
N LYS A 12 -22.97 -9.63 8.64
CA LYS A 12 -24.38 -10.07 8.76
C LYS A 12 -25.09 -10.16 7.42
N LYS A 13 -24.75 -9.28 6.47
CA LYS A 13 -25.31 -9.29 5.10
C LYS A 13 -24.60 -10.29 4.20
N LEU A 14 -23.33 -10.60 4.46
CA LEU A 14 -22.51 -11.52 3.69
C LEU A 14 -22.92 -12.99 3.88
N LYS A 15 -23.24 -13.40 5.11
CA LYS A 15 -23.44 -14.82 5.49
C LYS A 15 -24.54 -15.59 4.71
N ASN A 16 -25.47 -14.90 4.06
CA ASN A 16 -26.62 -15.52 3.37
C ASN A 16 -26.66 -15.21 1.86
N LYS A 17 -25.54 -14.73 1.28
CA LYS A 17 -25.49 -14.36 -0.14
C LYS A 17 -24.29 -15.00 -0.82
N ASN A 18 -24.53 -15.55 -2.01
CA ASN A 18 -23.46 -16.03 -2.87
C ASN A 18 -22.80 -14.86 -3.58
N ILE A 19 -21.48 -14.91 -3.65
CA ILE A 19 -20.65 -13.89 -4.27
C ILE A 19 -20.02 -14.53 -5.49
N GLU A 20 -20.44 -14.10 -6.67
CA GLU A 20 -19.96 -14.67 -7.93
C GLU A 20 -18.92 -13.75 -8.58
N ILE A 21 -19.04 -12.44 -8.36
CA ILE A 21 -18.12 -11.44 -8.93
C ILE A 21 -17.66 -10.41 -7.89
N PRO A 22 -16.45 -9.82 -8.05
CA PRO A 22 -15.94 -8.82 -7.12
C PRO A 22 -16.86 -7.59 -6.95
N ASN A 23 -17.59 -7.21 -8.00
CA ASN A 23 -18.55 -6.10 -7.94
C ASN A 23 -19.70 -6.36 -6.96
N ASP A 24 -20.03 -7.62 -6.66
CA ASP A 24 -21.06 -7.93 -5.68
C ASP A 24 -20.65 -7.47 -4.28
N TYR A 25 -19.36 -7.52 -3.92
CA TYR A 25 -18.91 -7.00 -2.63
C TYR A 25 -19.26 -5.52 -2.45
N HIS A 26 -19.11 -4.72 -3.51
CA HIS A 26 -19.44 -3.30 -3.49
C HIS A 26 -20.94 -3.07 -3.24
N ARG A 27 -21.79 -3.76 -4.00
CA ARG A 27 -23.25 -3.70 -3.83
C ARG A 27 -23.68 -4.16 -2.42
N LEU A 28 -23.10 -5.23 -1.91
CA LEU A 28 -23.40 -5.77 -0.59
C LEU A 28 -23.00 -4.83 0.55
N THR A 29 -21.86 -4.17 0.40
CA THR A 29 -21.41 -3.17 1.38
C THR A 29 -22.28 -1.93 1.34
N GLU A 30 -22.79 -1.52 0.18
CA GLU A 30 -23.75 -0.41 0.07
C GLU A 30 -25.10 -0.75 0.72
N GLU A 31 -25.61 -1.96 0.48
CA GLU A 31 -26.86 -2.44 1.10
C GLU A 31 -26.76 -2.67 2.61
N ALA A 32 -25.55 -2.93 3.12
CA ALA A 32 -25.32 -3.14 4.54
C ALA A 32 -25.40 -1.84 5.37
N ARG A 33 -25.37 -0.67 4.72
CA ARG A 33 -25.36 0.62 5.43
C ARG A 33 -26.65 0.82 6.23
N GLN A 34 -26.51 1.11 7.52
CA GLN A 34 -27.64 1.42 8.40
C GLN A 34 -27.97 2.93 8.32
N LYS A 35 -29.26 3.28 8.33
CA LYS A 35 -29.68 4.69 8.38
C LYS A 35 -29.53 5.24 9.82
N PRO A 36 -29.01 6.46 10.00
CA PRO A 36 -28.48 7.39 9.00
C PRO A 36 -27.12 6.93 8.47
N PHE A 37 -26.93 6.97 7.14
CA PHE A 37 -25.78 6.39 6.46
C PHE A 37 -24.46 7.08 6.85
N PRO A 38 -23.62 6.50 7.73
CA PRO A 38 -22.48 7.20 8.31
C PRO A 38 -21.21 7.11 7.45
N TYR A 39 -21.15 6.14 6.53
CA TYR A 39 -19.98 5.85 5.70
C TYR A 39 -20.39 5.65 4.24
N GLU A 40 -19.45 5.90 3.34
CA GLU A 40 -19.57 5.66 1.91
C GLU A 40 -18.77 4.42 1.49
N VAL A 41 -19.23 3.77 0.42
CA VAL A 41 -18.54 2.63 -0.17
C VAL A 41 -17.93 3.10 -1.48
N ILE A 42 -16.63 2.97 -1.62
CA ILE A 42 -15.90 3.40 -2.82
C ILE A 42 -15.32 2.16 -3.49
N ALA A 43 -15.71 1.91 -4.74
CA ALA A 43 -15.07 0.90 -5.56
C ALA A 43 -13.69 1.40 -6.03
N PRO A 44 -12.61 0.61 -5.87
CA PRO A 44 -11.30 1.01 -6.35
C PRO A 44 -11.29 1.07 -7.87
N ALA A 45 -11.11 2.26 -8.43
CA ALA A 45 -10.94 2.45 -9.87
C ALA A 45 -9.49 2.14 -10.30
N PHE A 46 -9.24 2.12 -11.61
CA PHE A 46 -7.88 1.89 -12.17
C PHE A 46 -6.83 2.87 -11.61
N ASN A 47 -7.25 4.05 -11.14
CA ASN A 47 -6.39 5.09 -10.60
C ASN A 47 -5.97 4.87 -9.13
N PHE A 48 -6.58 3.89 -8.46
CA PHE A 48 -6.28 3.52 -7.07
C PHE A 48 -4.95 2.78 -7.00
N PHE A 49 -4.70 1.92 -7.97
CA PHE A 49 -3.47 1.13 -8.03
C PHE A 49 -2.30 2.03 -8.42
N GLN A 50 -1.23 1.94 -7.63
CA GLN A 50 0.01 2.62 -7.96
C GLN A 50 0.62 1.98 -9.21
N ASN A 51 0.87 2.81 -10.22
CA ASN A 51 1.46 2.33 -11.47
C ASN A 51 2.97 2.13 -11.30
N PHE A 52 3.39 0.87 -11.15
CA PHE A 52 4.80 0.48 -11.03
C PHE A 52 5.53 0.33 -12.38
N ASN A 53 4.84 0.50 -13.52
CA ASN A 53 5.49 0.60 -14.84
C ASN A 53 6.16 1.97 -15.04
N LEU A 54 5.95 2.91 -14.13
CA LEU A 54 6.61 4.22 -14.14
C LEU A 54 8.05 4.12 -13.63
N ASN A 55 8.85 5.16 -13.92
CA ASN A 55 10.25 5.27 -13.55
C ASN A 55 10.46 5.14 -12.03
N LEU A 56 10.76 3.93 -11.56
CA LEU A 56 11.15 3.67 -10.18
C LEU A 56 12.42 4.47 -9.83
N ILE A 57 12.44 5.02 -8.62
CA ILE A 57 13.60 5.78 -8.10
C ILE A 57 14.82 4.86 -7.99
N TYR A 58 14.61 3.61 -7.55
CA TYR A 58 15.61 2.56 -7.46
C TYR A 58 15.24 1.39 -8.38
N ASN A 59 16.18 0.94 -9.21
CA ASN A 59 15.98 -0.26 -10.04
C ASN A 59 16.15 -1.56 -9.23
N SER A 60 16.84 -1.51 -8.09
CA SER A 60 17.13 -2.67 -7.25
C SER A 60 17.33 -2.25 -5.81
N ILE A 61 16.83 -3.08 -4.89
CA ILE A 61 17.09 -2.98 -3.45
C ILE A 61 18.35 -3.75 -3.02
N ARG A 62 19.09 -4.34 -3.96
CA ARG A 62 20.29 -5.10 -3.66
C ARG A 62 21.38 -4.16 -3.11
N PRO A 63 21.94 -4.43 -1.91
CA PRO A 63 23.01 -3.63 -1.35
C PRO A 63 24.31 -3.79 -2.14
N GLY A 64 24.63 -5.04 -2.52
CA GLY A 64 25.83 -5.40 -3.24
C GLY A 64 25.76 -5.32 -4.77
N LYS A 65 26.91 -5.17 -5.43
CA LYS A 65 27.03 -5.27 -6.90
C LYS A 65 27.79 -6.53 -7.34
N LYS A 66 28.87 -6.90 -6.64
CA LYS A 66 29.77 -8.01 -6.98
C LYS A 66 29.33 -9.34 -6.38
N ALA A 67 29.91 -10.44 -6.86
CA ALA A 67 29.76 -11.79 -6.32
C ALA A 67 30.64 -11.94 -5.07
N ALA A 68 30.14 -11.41 -3.94
CA ALA A 68 30.68 -11.48 -2.56
C ALA A 68 29.96 -10.46 -1.68
N ASP A 69 29.37 -9.43 -2.31
CA ASP A 69 28.66 -8.37 -1.63
C ASP A 69 27.28 -8.84 -1.09
N PRO A 70 26.76 -8.17 -0.04
CA PRO A 70 25.49 -8.51 0.57
C PRO A 70 24.33 -8.58 -0.43
N MET A 71 23.58 -9.69 -0.36
CA MET A 71 22.40 -9.95 -1.17
C MET A 71 21.11 -9.48 -0.49
N VAL A 72 20.02 -9.41 -1.26
CA VAL A 72 18.69 -9.02 -0.77
C VAL A 72 18.23 -9.91 0.40
N THR A 73 18.62 -11.18 0.41
CA THR A 73 18.30 -12.15 1.46
C THR A 73 18.91 -11.81 2.83
N GLN A 74 19.98 -11.01 2.84
CA GLN A 74 20.69 -10.62 4.05
C GLN A 74 20.15 -9.31 4.66
N ILE A 75 19.25 -8.61 3.96
CA ILE A 75 18.59 -7.42 4.50
C ILE A 75 17.66 -7.85 5.63
N ARG A 76 17.74 -7.15 6.77
CA ARG A 76 16.80 -7.34 7.90
C ARG A 76 15.65 -6.35 7.87
N ALA A 77 15.93 -5.09 7.59
CA ALA A 77 14.89 -4.07 7.46
C ALA A 77 15.23 -3.02 6.41
N LEU A 78 14.18 -2.41 5.88
CA LEU A 78 14.22 -1.29 4.95
C LEU A 78 13.50 -0.10 5.57
N LYS A 79 14.10 1.08 5.46
CA LYS A 79 13.52 2.36 5.88
C LYS A 79 13.27 3.22 4.64
N TYR A 80 12.05 3.73 4.52
CA TYR A 80 11.62 4.56 3.41
C TYR A 80 11.42 6.00 3.91
N GLU A 81 12.25 6.94 3.44
CA GLU A 81 12.16 8.36 3.82
C GLU A 81 12.26 9.25 2.59
N HIS A 82 11.26 10.08 2.31
CA HIS A 82 11.25 11.06 1.21
C HIS A 82 11.66 10.48 -0.17
N GLY A 83 11.38 9.20 -0.43
CA GLY A 83 11.75 8.53 -1.67
C GLY A 83 13.18 7.96 -1.70
N LEU A 84 13.93 8.06 -0.60
CA LEU A 84 15.19 7.37 -0.36
C LEU A 84 14.93 6.06 0.40
N ILE A 85 15.70 5.04 0.04
CA ILE A 85 15.65 3.72 0.69
C ILE A 85 16.97 3.50 1.42
N SER A 86 16.88 3.25 2.73
CA SER A 86 17.99 2.85 3.58
C SER A 86 17.78 1.42 4.10
N TYR A 87 18.85 0.71 4.41
CA TYR A 87 18.80 -0.69 4.83
C TYR A 87 19.70 -0.96 6.04
N ILE A 88 19.38 -2.02 6.76
CA ILE A 88 20.24 -2.61 7.80
C ILE A 88 20.44 -4.11 7.51
N LEU A 89 21.64 -4.59 7.84
CA LEU A 89 21.98 -6.03 7.77
C LEU A 89 21.86 -6.69 9.14
N ASP A 90 22.16 -5.96 10.21
CA ASP A 90 22.02 -6.41 11.60
C ASP A 90 21.16 -5.43 12.39
N PHE A 91 20.50 -5.90 13.46
CA PHE A 91 19.59 -5.07 14.26
C PHE A 91 20.30 -3.97 15.07
N ASP A 92 21.59 -4.13 15.33
CA ASP A 92 22.41 -3.20 16.12
C ASP A 92 23.10 -2.12 15.27
N GLN A 93 22.91 -2.14 13.94
CA GLN A 93 23.53 -1.20 13.01
C GLN A 93 22.57 -0.05 12.65
N GLU A 94 23.15 1.10 12.35
CA GLU A 94 22.40 2.24 11.82
C GLU A 94 21.96 2.02 10.37
N PHE A 95 20.87 2.67 9.97
CA PHE A 95 20.34 2.61 8.62
C PHE A 95 21.30 3.26 7.62
N VAL A 96 21.85 2.48 6.71
CA VAL A 96 22.74 2.96 5.65
C VAL A 96 21.93 3.20 4.37
N PRO A 97 22.10 4.34 3.66
CA PRO A 97 21.42 4.56 2.39
C PRO A 97 21.87 3.52 1.35
N LEU A 98 20.95 3.09 0.49
CA LEU A 98 21.31 2.18 -0.61
C LEU A 98 22.41 2.81 -1.48
N PRO A 99 23.44 2.03 -1.88
CA PRO A 99 24.56 2.54 -2.67
C PRO A 99 24.18 2.81 -4.14
N HIS A 100 22.93 2.55 -4.51
CA HIS A 100 22.39 2.89 -5.83
C HIS A 100 21.99 4.37 -5.84
N ARG A 101 22.49 5.13 -6.81
CA ARG A 101 22.07 6.51 -6.98
C ARG A 101 20.57 6.54 -7.35
N PRO A 102 19.73 7.23 -6.58
CA PRO A 102 18.33 7.38 -6.94
C PRO A 102 18.25 8.12 -8.28
N LYS A 103 17.44 7.62 -9.21
CA LYS A 103 17.12 8.37 -10.43
C LYS A 103 16.38 9.63 -10.05
N THR A 104 16.67 10.75 -10.72
CA THR A 104 15.92 12.01 -10.60
C THR A 104 14.56 11.84 -11.27
N THR A 105 13.73 10.99 -10.69
CA THR A 105 12.33 10.89 -11.04
C THR A 105 11.58 11.57 -9.92
N VAL A 106 10.81 12.61 -10.25
CA VAL A 106 9.83 13.17 -9.32
C VAL A 106 8.90 12.03 -8.87
N PRO A 107 8.72 11.80 -7.55
CA PRO A 107 7.74 10.85 -7.07
C PRO A 107 6.37 11.35 -7.53
N ASN A 108 5.74 10.62 -8.45
CA ASN A 108 4.40 10.95 -8.86
C ASN A 108 3.46 10.68 -7.69
N ARG A 109 2.81 11.76 -7.24
CA ARG A 109 1.75 11.92 -6.22
C ARG A 109 2.19 12.11 -4.76
N ILE A 110 2.31 13.38 -4.38
CA ILE A 110 1.53 13.91 -3.25
C ILE A 110 0.13 14.19 -3.81
N ILE A 111 -0.79 13.23 -3.75
CA ILE A 111 -2.21 13.60 -3.81
C ILE A 111 -2.59 14.00 -2.40
N ASN A 112 -2.68 15.31 -2.18
CA ASN A 112 -3.46 15.83 -1.08
C ASN A 112 -4.87 15.29 -1.26
N ILE A 113 -5.26 14.32 -0.44
CA ILE A 113 -6.67 14.03 -0.18
C ILE A 113 -7.15 15.17 0.72
N LYS A 114 -7.27 16.36 0.15
CA LYS A 114 -8.07 17.44 0.71
C LYS A 114 -9.08 17.83 -0.36
N GLU A 115 -10.32 17.92 0.08
CA GLU A 115 -11.48 18.50 -0.62
C GLU A 115 -12.21 17.58 -1.60
N LYS A 116 -13.06 16.72 -1.02
CA LYS A 116 -14.47 16.73 -1.43
C LYS A 116 -15.29 17.22 -0.24
N VAL A 117 -15.69 18.48 -0.30
CA VAL A 117 -16.83 19.06 0.45
C VAL A 117 -18.10 18.72 -0.31
#